data_AF-A0A1H6M1E9-F1
#
_entry.id   AF-A0A1H6M1E9-F1
#
_cell.length_a   1.000
_cell.length_b   1.000
_cell.length_c   1.000
_cell.angle_alpha   90.00
_cell.angle_beta   90.00
_cell.angle_gamma   90.00
#
_symmetry.space_group_name_H-M   'P 1'
#
loop_
_entity.id
_entity.type
_entity.pdbx_description
1 polymer ?
#
loop_
_entity_poly.entity_id
_entity_poly.type
_entity_poly.pdbx_seq_one_letter_code
_entity_poly.pdbx_strand_id
1 'polypeptide(L)'
;MPTQKELKEDITDINNNNATVSSGFLRLPHAGFRSSKTGKPDISGIIRMWTRSVSNPTYSVYLKFNNSGAVFDETNRADGLSVRCIKD
;
A
#
# COMPACT_ATOMS: atom_id res chain seq x y z
N MET A 1 2.72 1.70 -10.17
CA MET A 1 2.49 1.74 -8.70
C MET A 1 2.00 3.12 -8.35
N PRO A 2 0.98 3.27 -7.50
CA PRO A 2 0.44 4.57 -7.18
C PRO A 2 1.43 5.41 -6.36
N THR A 3 1.34 6.73 -6.47
CA THR A 3 1.94 7.66 -5.51
C THR A 3 1.08 7.75 -4.24
N GLN A 4 1.63 8.29 -3.16
CA GLN A 4 0.83 8.60 -1.97
C GLN A 4 -0.35 9.52 -2.29
N LYS A 5 -0.19 10.45 -3.24
CA LYS A 5 -1.24 11.39 -3.65
C LYS A 5 -2.35 10.66 -4.41
N GLU A 6 -2.00 9.90 -5.44
CA GLU A 6 -2.96 9.10 -6.23
C GLU A 6 -3.76 8.15 -5.33
N LEU A 7 -3.10 7.52 -4.36
CA LEU A 7 -3.78 6.62 -3.42
C LEU A 7 -4.71 7.37 -2.44
N LYS A 8 -4.36 8.60 -2.03
CA LYS A 8 -5.25 9.42 -1.19
C LYS A 8 -6.46 9.90 -1.98
N GLU A 9 -6.28 10.31 -3.23
CA GLU A 9 -7.37 10.73 -4.11
C GLU A 9 -8.36 9.57 -4.35
N ASP A 10 -7.85 8.36 -4.61
CA ASP A 10 -8.68 7.13 -4.74
C ASP A 10 -9.51 6.82 -3.48
N ILE A 11 -9.05 7.25 -2.29
CA ILE A 11 -9.80 7.12 -1.02
C ILE A 11 -10.86 8.23 -0.88
N THR A 12 -10.63 9.41 -1.45
CA THR A 12 -11.48 10.60 -1.21
C THR A 12 -12.77 10.55 -2.05
N ASP A 13 -12.71 9.96 -3.25
CA ASP A 13 -13.88 9.73 -4.09
C ASP A 13 -14.91 8.78 -3.44
N ILE A 14 -14.52 8.01 -2.43
CA ILE A 14 -15.38 7.10 -1.66
C ILE A 14 -16.37 7.88 -0.78
N ASN A 15 -15.98 9.03 -0.22
CA ASN A 15 -16.82 9.81 0.69
C ASN A 15 -17.95 10.57 -0.03
N ASN A 16 -17.96 10.58 -1.36
CA ASN A 16 -18.94 11.27 -2.20
C ASN A 16 -20.13 10.38 -2.63
N ASN A 17 -20.63 9.52 -1.73
CA ASN A 17 -21.95 8.87 -1.80
C ASN A 17 -22.38 8.24 -3.14
N ASN A 18 -21.45 7.78 -3.98
CA ASN A 18 -21.80 7.01 -5.17
C ASN A 18 -21.51 5.53 -4.91
N ALA A 19 -22.57 4.74 -4.70
CA ALA A 19 -22.56 3.35 -4.25
C ALA A 19 -21.88 2.34 -5.23
N THR A 20 -21.17 2.82 -6.25
CA THR A 20 -20.40 2.02 -7.22
C THR A 20 -18.94 1.80 -6.83
N VAL A 21 -18.44 2.44 -5.75
CA VAL A 21 -17.01 2.40 -5.36
C VAL A 21 -16.59 1.12 -4.61
N SER A 22 -17.40 0.06 -4.61
CA SER A 22 -17.04 -1.22 -3.98
C SER A 22 -16.26 -2.19 -4.89
N SER A 23 -16.13 -1.91 -6.20
CA SER A 23 -15.52 -2.85 -7.15
C SER A 23 -14.04 -2.59 -7.46
N GLY A 24 -13.56 -1.36 -7.33
CA GLY A 24 -12.18 -0.97 -7.65
C GLY A 24 -11.21 -1.02 -6.46
N PHE A 25 -11.64 -0.60 -5.28
CA PHE A 25 -10.74 -0.38 -4.14
C PHE A 25 -10.28 -1.69 -3.44
N LEU A 26 -11.11 -2.73 -3.38
CA LEU A 26 -10.93 -3.84 -2.41
C LEU A 26 -10.50 -5.20 -2.97
N ARG A 27 -9.64 -5.24 -4.00
CA ARG A 27 -8.80 -6.42 -4.27
C ARG A 27 -7.33 -6.09 -4.02
N LEU A 28 -7.04 -5.55 -2.84
CA LEU A 28 -5.66 -5.36 -2.42
C LEU A 28 -5.08 -6.73 -2.04
N PRO A 29 -3.98 -7.16 -2.66
CA PRO A 29 -3.39 -8.46 -2.38
C PRO A 29 -2.93 -8.52 -0.91
N HIS A 30 -3.46 -9.47 -0.14
CA HIS A 30 -2.97 -9.80 1.19
C HIS A 30 -1.80 -10.81 1.09
N ALA A 31 -0.71 -10.39 0.45
CA ALA A 31 0.45 -11.25 0.21
C ALA A 31 1.53 -11.18 1.31
N GLY A 32 1.27 -10.43 2.40
CA GLY A 32 2.27 -10.17 3.44
C GLY A 32 3.44 -9.30 2.94
N PHE A 33 4.60 -9.45 3.56
CA PHE A 33 5.85 -8.82 3.09
C PHE A 33 7.09 -9.69 3.32
N ARG A 34 8.15 -9.46 2.55
CA ARG A 34 9.46 -10.08 2.75
C ARG A 34 10.42 -9.08 3.38
N SER A 35 10.95 -9.39 4.56
CA SER A 35 11.98 -8.55 5.17
C SER A 35 13.34 -8.71 4.47
N SER A 36 13.97 -7.60 4.12
CA SER A 36 15.36 -7.56 3.66
C SER A 36 16.37 -8.01 4.72
N LYS A 37 16.04 -7.86 6.01
CA LYS A 37 16.93 -8.21 7.13
C LYS A 37 17.01 -9.72 7.37
N THR A 38 15.87 -10.41 7.28
CA THR A 38 15.78 -11.85 7.62
C THR A 38 15.55 -12.74 6.40
N GLY A 39 15.16 -12.16 5.26
CA GLY A 39 14.79 -12.89 4.05
C GLY A 39 13.45 -13.64 4.14
N LYS A 40 12.82 -13.68 5.32
CA LYS A 40 11.60 -14.46 5.56
C LYS A 40 10.35 -13.66 5.16
N PRO A 41 9.35 -14.31 4.57
CA PRO A 41 8.03 -13.73 4.42
C PRO A 41 7.32 -13.64 5.79
N ASP A 42 6.70 -12.49 6.06
CA ASP A 42 5.75 -12.28 7.14
C ASP A 42 4.35 -12.13 6.51
N ILE A 43 3.48 -13.09 6.83
CA ILE A 43 2.10 -13.17 6.36
C ILE A 43 1.15 -12.68 7.46
N SER A 44 1.63 -11.78 8.34
CA SER A 44 0.79 -11.10 9.31
C SER A 44 -0.44 -10.51 8.62
N GLY A 45 -1.55 -10.38 9.35
CA GLY A 45 -2.80 -9.76 8.90
C GLY A 45 -2.67 -8.27 8.51
N ILE A 46 -1.44 -7.77 8.38
CA ILE A 46 -1.10 -6.41 7.99
C ILE A 46 -0.77 -6.43 6.50
N ILE A 47 -1.55 -5.69 5.73
CA ILE A 47 -1.30 -5.51 4.30
C ILE A 47 -0.31 -4.35 4.13
N ARG A 48 0.70 -4.57 3.28
CA ARG A 48 1.75 -3.59 2.98
C ARG A 48 1.89 -3.45 1.47
N MET A 49 1.82 -2.23 0.97
CA MET A 49 1.87 -1.94 -0.45
C MET A 49 2.86 -0.83 -0.79
N TRP A 50 3.66 -1.06 -1.83
CA TRP A 50 4.58 -0.04 -2.34
C TRP A 50 3.82 1.14 -2.95
N THR A 51 4.36 2.33 -2.69
CA THR A 51 4.05 3.54 -3.46
C THR A 51 5.25 3.95 -4.31
N ARG A 52 5.05 4.82 -5.30
CA ARG A 52 6.15 5.49 -6.03
C ARG A 52 6.85 6.57 -5.21
N SER A 53 6.32 6.92 -4.04
CA SER A 53 6.87 7.96 -3.19
C SER A 53 8.12 7.46 -2.46
N VAL A 54 9.14 8.29 -2.46
CA VAL A 54 10.45 8.01 -1.88
C VAL A 54 10.68 8.96 -0.70
N SER A 55 11.22 8.43 0.39
CA SER A 55 11.69 9.26 1.51
C SER A 55 13.14 9.70 1.30
N ASN A 56 14.04 8.76 1.02
CA ASN A 56 15.46 9.02 0.83
C ASN A 56 16.11 7.89 -0.01
N PRO A 57 17.43 7.90 -0.28
CA PRO A 57 18.07 6.87 -1.11
C PRO A 57 17.91 5.43 -0.58
N THR A 58 17.77 5.25 0.74
CA THR A 58 17.68 3.94 1.40
C THR A 58 16.23 3.50 1.66
N TYR A 59 15.35 4.46 1.94
CA TYR A 59 13.97 4.21 2.36
C TYR A 59 12.94 4.67 1.31
N SER A 60 11.85 3.93 1.20
CA SER A 60 10.70 4.27 0.37
C SER A 60 9.45 4.32 1.21
N VAL A 61 8.45 5.06 0.72
CA VAL A 61 7.15 5.19 1.39
C VAL A 61 6.25 4.06 0.93
N TYR A 62 5.56 3.44 1.88
CA TYR A 62 4.60 2.37 1.64
C TYR A 62 3.29 2.64 2.38
N LEU A 63 2.19 2.07 1.88
CA LEU A 63 0.91 2.04 2.57
C LEU A 63 0.85 0.80 3.46
N LYS A 64 0.51 0.99 4.73
CA LYS A 64 0.23 -0.06 5.71
C LYS A 64 -1.21 0.05 6.15
N PHE A 65 -1.94 -1.06 6.14
CA PHE A 65 -3.30 -1.07 6.67
C PHE A 65 -3.70 -2.43 7.25
N ASN A 66 -4.62 -2.36 8.21
CA ASN A 66 -5.24 -3.48 8.90
C ASN A 66 -6.64 -3.06 9.37
N ASN A 67 -7.27 -3.88 10.21
CA ASN A 67 -8.61 -3.57 10.75
C ASN A 67 -8.66 -2.32 11.66
N SER A 68 -7.50 -1.75 12.04
CA SER A 68 -7.41 -0.53 12.86
C SER A 68 -7.25 0.73 12.02
N GLY A 69 -7.04 0.62 10.71
CA GLY A 69 -6.92 1.77 9.80
C GLY A 69 -5.77 1.65 8.81
N ALA A 70 -5.51 2.74 8.09
CA ALA A 70 -4.51 2.85 7.04
C ALA A 70 -3.57 4.04 7.31
N VAL A 71 -2.27 3.82 7.17
CA VAL A 71 -1.22 4.84 7.36
C VAL A 71 -0.13 4.70 6.31
N PHE A 72 0.54 5.81 6.01
CA PHE A 72 1.80 5.80 5.25
C PHE A 72 2.98 5.71 6.21
N ASP A 73 3.95 4.90 5.86
CA ASP A 73 5.14 4.64 6.68
C ASP A 73 6.36 4.41 5.77
N GLU A 74 7.55 4.29 6.36
CA GLU A 74 8.81 4.13 5.64
C GLU A 74 9.42 2.75 5.87
N THR A 75 9.95 2.14 4.82
CA THR A 75 10.71 0.88 4.95
C THR A 75 11.86 0.80 3.96
N ASN A 76 12.76 -0.17 4.17
CA ASN A 76 13.93 -0.35 3.32
C ASN A 76 13.46 -0.71 1.90
N ARG A 77 14.01 -0.03 0.88
CA ARG A 77 13.70 -0.31 -0.54
C ARG A 77 13.97 -1.76 -0.96
N ALA A 78 14.84 -2.46 -0.23
CA ALA A 78 15.10 -3.87 -0.45
C ALA A 78 13.94 -4.77 0.00
N ASP A 79 13.00 -4.31 0.84
CA ASP A 79 11.87 -5.14 1.29
C ASP A 79 10.95 -5.54 0.12
N GLY A 80 10.32 -6.71 0.25
CA GLY A 80 9.35 -7.19 -0.74
C GLY A 80 7.95 -6.87 -0.28
N LEU A 81 7.34 -5.79 -0.80
CA LEU A 81 5.94 -5.45 -0.53
C LEU A 81 5.08 -5.69 -1.77
N SER A 82 3.77 -5.78 -1.54
CA SER A 82 2.81 -5.91 -2.64
C SER A 82 2.77 -4.66 -3.51
N VAL A 83 2.42 -4.86 -4.77
CA VAL A 83 2.37 -3.82 -5.78
C VAL A 83 1.02 -3.83 -6.48
N ARG A 84 0.50 -2.65 -6.81
CA ARG A 84 -0.71 -2.49 -7.61
C ARG A 84 -0.49 -1.40 -8.64
N CYS A 85 -1.01 -1.62 -9.85
CA CYS A 85 -1.10 -0.57 -10.85
C CYS A 85 -2.49 0.08 -10.74
N ILE A 86 -2.51 1.42 -10.73
CA ILE A 86 -3.72 2.18 -11.03
C ILE A 86 -3.65 2.50 -12.52
N LYS A 87 -4.77 2.34 -13.21
CA LYS A 87 -4.89 2.67 -14.62
C LYS A 87 -5.39 4.11 -14.70
N ASP A 88 -4.70 4.94 -15.47
CA ASP A 88 -5.17 6.28 -15.86
C ASP A 88 -6.30 6.17 -16.90
#